data_AF-A0AAX0S817-F1
#
_entry.id   AF-A0AAX0S817-F1
#
_cell.length_a   1.000
_cell.length_b   1.000
_cell.length_c   1.000
_cell.angle_alpha   90.00
_cell.angle_beta   90.00
_cell.angle_gamma   90.00
#
_symmetry.space_group_name_H-M   'P 1'
#
loop_
_entity.id
_entity.type
_entity.pdbx_description
1 polymer ?
#
loop_
_entity_poly.entity_id
_entity_poly.type
_entity_poly.pdbx_seq_one_letter_code
_entity_poly.pdbx_strand_id
1 'polypeptide(L)'
;MNTFIVSFHQEDNVDSMQVQKLTTTEFEKSASRGFRRLFELDTNMGSFVFFDAEDDEGDLSHLVLQYEEDSQDPSDCYSFSKNDFYEFMALYLQGMDEMEEEEDEEDNEDYGPIHHLAHLMFHVVEEGKSVKP
;
A
#
# COMPACT_ATOMS: atom_id res chain seq x y z
N MET A 1 -9.85 -4.05 -14.29
CA MET A 1 -9.21 -2.99 -13.52
C MET A 1 -10.11 -1.79 -13.60
N ASN A 2 -10.37 -1.17 -12.46
CA ASN A 2 -11.10 0.07 -12.40
C ASN A 2 -10.30 1.10 -11.61
N THR A 3 -10.30 2.33 -12.12
CA THR A 3 -9.57 3.45 -11.53
C THR A 3 -10.50 4.30 -10.70
N PHE A 4 -10.04 4.72 -9.52
CA PHE A 4 -10.73 5.63 -8.63
C PHE A 4 -9.76 6.66 -8.05
N ILE A 5 -10.33 7.74 -7.51
CA ILE A 5 -9.54 8.82 -6.90
C ILE A 5 -9.73 8.70 -5.39
N VAL A 6 -8.62 8.65 -4.66
CA VAL A 6 -8.61 8.75 -3.20
C VAL A 6 -8.31 10.19 -2.84
N SER A 7 -9.20 10.79 -2.06
CA SER A 7 -9.03 12.16 -1.57
C SER A 7 -8.68 12.12 -0.09
N PHE A 8 -7.65 12.87 0.31
CA PHE A 8 -7.17 12.93 1.68
C PHE A 8 -7.59 14.23 2.36
N HIS A 9 -7.58 14.25 3.69
CA HIS A 9 -7.76 15.50 4.43
C HIS A 9 -6.53 16.38 4.25
N GLN A 10 -6.69 17.69 4.40
CA GLN A 10 -5.56 18.63 4.31
C GLN A 10 -4.46 18.32 5.35
N GLU A 11 -4.83 17.78 6.50
CA GLU A 11 -3.92 17.40 7.59
C GLU A 11 -3.05 16.19 7.24
N ASP A 12 -3.46 15.39 6.25
CA ASP A 12 -2.71 14.22 5.79
C ASP A 12 -1.49 14.65 4.94
N ASN A 13 -1.40 15.93 4.50
CA ASN A 13 -0.28 16.46 3.71
C ASN A 13 0.06 15.70 2.40
N VAL A 14 -0.88 14.94 1.86
CA VAL A 14 -0.76 14.25 0.57
C VAL A 14 -1.82 14.75 -0.41
N ASP A 15 -1.45 14.85 -1.70
CA ASP A 15 -2.39 15.13 -2.78
C ASP A 15 -3.32 13.94 -3.06
N SER A 16 -4.41 14.16 -3.80
CA SER A 16 -5.28 13.07 -4.22
C SER A 16 -4.54 12.03 -5.07
N MET A 17 -4.75 10.75 -4.79
CA MET A 17 -4.11 9.65 -5.53
C MET A 17 -5.06 9.07 -6.57
N GLN A 18 -4.52 8.71 -7.73
CA GLN A 18 -5.22 7.89 -8.71
C GLN A 18 -4.84 6.43 -8.49
N VAL A 19 -5.78 5.64 -7.98
CA VAL A 19 -5.56 4.24 -7.62
C VAL A 19 -6.29 3.33 -8.59
N GLN A 20 -5.66 2.23 -9.00
CA GLN A 20 -6.31 1.19 -9.79
C GLN A 20 -6.56 -0.03 -8.93
N LYS A 21 -7.77 -0.57 -9.00
CA LYS A 21 -8.13 -1.86 -8.39
C LYS A 21 -8.10 -2.94 -9.45
N LEU A 22 -7.33 -4.00 -9.23
CA LEU A 22 -7.00 -5.02 -10.21
C LEU A 22 -7.76 -6.32 -9.93
N THR A 23 -8.17 -7.01 -10.99
CA THR A 23 -8.57 -8.41 -10.92
C THR A 23 -7.34 -9.31 -10.76
N THR A 24 -7.53 -10.56 -10.32
CA THR A 24 -6.45 -11.56 -10.26
C THR A 24 -5.72 -11.72 -11.59
N THR A 25 -6.47 -11.75 -12.71
CA THR A 25 -5.87 -11.89 -14.06
C THR A 25 -5.01 -10.68 -14.43
N GLU A 26 -5.36 -9.48 -13.99
CA GLU A 26 -4.57 -8.28 -14.28
C GLU A 26 -3.32 -8.21 -13.40
N PHE A 27 -3.43 -8.62 -12.14
CA PHE A 27 -2.27 -8.83 -11.28
C PHE A 27 -1.30 -9.85 -11.90
N GLU A 28 -1.79 -11.03 -12.29
CA GLU A 28 -0.97 -12.07 -12.92
C GLU A 28 -0.30 -11.56 -14.21
N LYS A 29 -1.00 -10.76 -15.01
CA LYS A 29 -0.42 -10.11 -16.19
C LYS A 29 0.69 -9.14 -15.80
N SER A 30 0.45 -8.28 -14.82
CA SER A 30 1.43 -7.27 -14.36
C SER A 30 2.69 -7.88 -13.75
N ALA A 31 2.62 -9.14 -13.32
CA ALA A 31 3.70 -9.88 -12.69
C ALA A 31 4.21 -11.07 -13.53
N SER A 32 3.94 -11.09 -14.83
CA SER A 32 4.24 -12.24 -15.69
C SER A 32 5.74 -12.56 -15.80
N ARG A 33 6.62 -11.57 -15.64
CA ARG A 33 8.08 -11.77 -15.55
C ARG A 33 8.60 -11.86 -14.12
N GLY A 34 7.70 -11.83 -13.14
CA GLY A 34 7.96 -11.94 -11.72
C GLY A 34 7.70 -10.65 -10.96
N PHE A 35 7.82 -10.75 -9.64
CA PHE A 35 7.64 -9.65 -8.73
C PHE A 35 8.67 -9.72 -7.60
N ARG A 36 8.92 -8.58 -6.97
CA ARG A 36 9.78 -8.42 -5.81
C ARG A 36 8.95 -7.86 -4.67
N ARG A 37 8.74 -8.67 -3.64
CA ARG A 37 8.21 -8.22 -2.35
C ARG A 37 9.19 -7.26 -1.70
N LEU A 38 8.69 -6.11 -1.26
CA LEU A 38 9.49 -5.02 -0.70
C LEU A 38 9.34 -4.96 0.82
N PHE A 39 8.13 -4.71 1.31
CA PHE A 39 7.83 -4.60 2.73
C PHE A 39 6.37 -4.98 3.03
N GLU A 40 6.06 -5.10 4.32
CA GLU A 40 4.72 -5.40 4.82
C GLU A 40 4.31 -4.36 5.86
N LEU A 41 3.00 -4.09 5.90
CA LEU A 41 2.38 -3.24 6.90
C LEU A 41 1.20 -4.00 7.50
N ASP A 42 1.29 -4.30 8.79
CA ASP A 42 0.19 -4.89 9.53
C ASP A 42 -0.63 -3.78 10.20
N THR A 43 -1.96 -3.85 10.02
CA THR A 43 -2.90 -2.87 10.57
C THR A 43 -4.13 -3.58 11.13
N ASN A 44 -4.97 -2.84 11.86
CA ASN A 44 -6.26 -3.33 12.34
C ASN A 44 -7.29 -3.61 11.22
N MET A 45 -6.99 -3.25 9.97
CA MET A 45 -7.86 -3.54 8.81
C MET A 45 -7.37 -4.72 7.97
N GLY A 46 -6.30 -5.37 8.41
CA GLY A 46 -5.62 -6.42 7.65
C GLY A 46 -4.15 -6.09 7.38
N SER A 47 -3.52 -7.00 6.67
CA SER A 47 -2.10 -6.91 6.28
C SER A 47 -1.98 -6.44 4.84
N PHE A 48 -0.99 -5.59 4.58
CA PHE A 48 -0.68 -5.07 3.26
C PHE A 48 0.72 -5.50 2.85
N VAL A 49 0.83 -6.10 1.66
CA VAL A 49 2.12 -6.53 1.09
C VAL A 49 2.44 -5.67 -0.12
N PHE A 50 3.56 -4.97 -0.07
CA PHE A 50 4.01 -4.04 -1.11
C PHE A 50 5.04 -4.71 -2.02
N PHE A 51 4.90 -4.56 -3.34
CA PHE A 51 5.80 -5.16 -4.31
C PHE A 51 5.92 -4.35 -5.60
N ASP A 52 7.07 -4.49 -6.25
CA ASP A 52 7.22 -4.14 -7.66
C ASP A 52 7.01 -5.41 -8.50
N ALA A 53 6.39 -5.28 -9.66
CA ALA A 53 6.21 -6.35 -10.62
C ALA A 53 6.61 -5.90 -12.03
N GLU A 54 7.11 -6.83 -12.84
CA GLU A 54 7.44 -6.59 -14.25
C GLU A 54 6.60 -7.53 -15.13
N ASP A 55 5.98 -6.98 -16.17
CA ASP A 55 5.23 -7.75 -17.16
C ASP A 55 6.09 -8.13 -18.38
N ASP A 56 5.53 -8.93 -19.29
CA ASP A 56 6.22 -9.42 -20.49
C ASP A 56 6.69 -8.30 -21.44
N GLU A 57 6.10 -7.10 -21.34
CA GLU A 57 6.48 -5.92 -22.13
C GLU A 57 7.64 -5.15 -21.47
N GLY A 58 7.97 -5.49 -20.20
CA GLY A 58 8.99 -4.83 -19.39
C GLY A 58 8.45 -3.64 -18.61
N ASP A 59 7.13 -3.48 -18.53
CA ASP A 59 6.51 -2.39 -17.79
C ASP A 59 6.50 -2.72 -16.30
N LEU A 60 6.91 -1.74 -15.49
CA LEU A 60 6.96 -1.85 -14.04
C LEU A 60 5.65 -1.40 -13.42
N SER A 61 5.08 -2.26 -12.59
CA SER A 61 3.89 -1.98 -11.78
C SER A 61 4.26 -1.90 -10.30
N HIS A 62 3.66 -0.93 -9.60
CA HIS A 62 3.82 -0.71 -8.17
C HIS A 62 2.53 -1.09 -7.46
N LEU A 63 2.58 -2.17 -6.70
CA LEU A 63 1.40 -2.93 -6.36
C LEU A 63 1.32 -3.23 -4.87
N VAL A 64 0.09 -3.30 -4.37
CA VAL A 64 -0.22 -3.63 -2.97
C VAL A 64 -1.32 -4.68 -2.94
N LEU A 65 -1.08 -5.78 -2.22
CA LEU A 65 -2.10 -6.79 -1.90
C LEU A 65 -2.57 -6.55 -0.48
N GLN A 66 -3.89 -6.51 -0.30
CA GLN A 66 -4.53 -6.49 1.01
C GLN A 66 -4.98 -7.90 1.37
N TYR A 67 -4.75 -8.31 2.62
CA TYR A 67 -5.26 -9.54 3.21
C TYR A 67 -6.12 -9.18 4.42
N GLU A 68 -7.37 -9.63 4.44
CA GLU A 68 -8.22 -9.58 5.64
C GLU A 68 -7.74 -10.61 6.68
N GLU A 69 -8.08 -10.40 7.96
CA GLU A 69 -7.70 -11.30 9.05
C GLU A 69 -8.08 -12.75 8.73
N ASP A 70 -7.13 -13.67 8.94
CA ASP A 70 -7.23 -15.11 8.68
C ASP A 70 -7.42 -15.55 7.21
N SER A 71 -7.35 -14.64 6.23
CA SER A 71 -7.42 -15.00 4.81
C SER A 71 -6.05 -15.38 4.23
N GLN A 72 -5.98 -16.50 3.51
CA GLN A 72 -4.79 -16.89 2.74
C GLN A 72 -4.73 -16.22 1.36
N ASP A 73 -5.89 -15.85 0.81
CA ASP A 73 -6.01 -15.18 -0.47
C ASP A 73 -6.12 -13.66 -0.24
N PRO A 74 -5.53 -12.83 -1.10
CA PRO A 74 -5.69 -11.38 -1.00
C PRO A 74 -7.15 -11.00 -1.26
N SER A 75 -7.71 -10.14 -0.42
CA SER A 75 -9.04 -9.58 -0.61
C SER A 75 -9.06 -8.60 -1.77
N ASP A 76 -8.02 -7.78 -1.89
CA ASP A 76 -7.91 -6.75 -2.91
C ASP A 76 -6.48 -6.56 -3.43
N CYS A 77 -6.36 -6.12 -4.68
CA CYS A 77 -5.10 -5.76 -5.33
C CYS A 77 -5.19 -4.33 -5.87
N TYR A 78 -4.21 -3.50 -5.48
CA TYR A 78 -4.14 -2.10 -5.87
C TYR A 78 -2.86 -1.82 -6.67
N SER A 79 -2.94 -0.92 -7.64
CA SER A 79 -1.80 -0.37 -8.37
C SER A 79 -1.77 1.14 -8.22
N PHE A 80 -0.55 1.67 -8.05
CA PHE A 80 -0.29 3.07 -7.75
C PHE A 80 0.66 3.68 -8.77
N SER A 81 0.64 5.00 -8.86
CA SER A 81 1.72 5.70 -9.54
C SER A 81 3.03 5.51 -8.78
N LYS A 82 4.16 5.61 -9.50
CA LYS A 82 5.49 5.51 -8.90
C LYS A 82 5.70 6.51 -7.76
N ASN A 83 5.18 7.73 -7.90
CA ASN A 83 5.39 8.77 -6.91
C ASN A 83 4.66 8.44 -5.60
N ASP A 84 3.39 8.08 -5.69
CA ASP A 84 2.57 7.72 -4.52
C ASP A 84 3.14 6.48 -3.81
N PHE A 85 3.58 5.48 -4.58
CA PHE A 85 4.18 4.28 -4.01
C PHE A 85 5.53 4.56 -3.33
N TYR A 86 6.32 5.49 -3.87
CA TYR A 86 7.61 5.88 -3.26
C TYR A 86 7.40 6.70 -1.99
N GLU A 87 6.31 7.45 -1.90
CA GLU A 87 5.90 8.11 -0.66
C GLU A 87 5.58 7.08 0.44
N PHE A 88 4.85 6.01 0.10
CA PHE A 88 4.61 4.90 1.04
C PHE A 88 5.90 4.25 1.52
N MET A 89 6.83 3.99 0.61
CA MET A 89 8.12 3.43 0.94
C MET A 89 8.96 4.36 1.82
N ALA A 90 8.90 5.68 1.58
CA ALA A 90 9.59 6.67 2.41
C ALA A 90 9.04 6.69 3.84
N LEU A 91 7.71 6.72 4.00
CA LEU A 91 7.05 6.63 5.31
C LEU A 91 7.44 5.33 6.04
N TYR A 92 7.45 4.20 5.33
CA TYR A 92 7.82 2.92 5.92
C TYR A 92 9.27 2.92 6.43
N LEU A 93 10.22 3.34 5.59
CA LEU A 93 11.64 3.38 5.96
C LEU A 93 11.91 4.35 7.11
N GLN A 94 11.32 5.55 7.07
CA GLN A 94 11.47 6.51 8.16
C GLN A 94 10.93 5.94 9.48
N GLY A 95 9.77 5.28 9.43
CA GLY A 95 9.18 4.66 10.61
C GLY A 95 10.00 3.49 11.16
N MET A 96 10.71 2.74 10.31
CA MET A 96 11.66 1.72 10.75
C MET A 96 12.88 2.34 11.43
N ASP A 97 13.45 3.39 10.85
CA ASP A 97 14.60 4.10 11.42
C ASP A 97 14.26 4.66 12.82
N GLU A 98 13.06 5.24 12.98
CA GLU A 98 12.56 5.74 14.27
C GLU A 98 12.42 4.60 15.31
N MET A 99 11.89 3.44 14.92
CA MET A 99 11.79 2.28 15.82
C MET A 99 13.16 1.71 16.22
N GLU A 100 14.16 1.75 15.33
CA GLU A 100 15.52 1.31 15.65
C GLU A 100 16.25 2.30 16.57
N GLU A 101 15.95 3.60 16.48
CA GLU A 101 16.53 4.65 17.34
C GLU A 101 15.86 4.71 18.73
N GLU A 102 14.61 4.26 18.86
CA GLU A 102 13.78 4.34 20.08
C GLU A 102 13.77 3.06 20.94
N GLU A 103 14.74 2.15 20.80
CA GLU A 103 14.86 0.91 21.62
C GLU A 103 14.86 1.13 23.17
N ASP A 104 14.87 2.38 23.66
CA ASP A 104 14.85 2.76 25.08
C ASP A 104 13.58 3.52 25.57
N GLU A 105 12.59 3.83 24.71
CA GLU A 105 11.36 4.54 25.13
C GLU A 105 10.09 3.70 24.89
N GLU A 106 9.69 2.94 25.92
CA GLU A 106 8.58 1.96 25.95
C GLU A 106 7.15 2.50 25.63
N ASP A 107 6.96 3.72 25.13
CA ASP A 107 5.60 4.32 25.14
C ASP A 107 5.34 5.39 24.06
N ASN A 108 5.93 5.28 22.86
CA ASN A 108 5.62 6.22 21.78
C ASN A 108 4.34 5.82 21.03
N GLU A 109 3.17 6.12 21.63
CA GLU A 109 1.85 6.16 20.96
C GLU A 109 1.71 7.38 20.02
N ASP A 110 2.80 8.06 19.67
CA ASP A 110 2.78 9.25 18.83
C ASP A 110 2.50 8.90 17.35
N TYR A 111 1.79 9.81 16.69
CA TYR A 111 1.46 9.70 15.26
C TYR A 111 2.74 9.85 14.41
N GLY A 112 3.43 8.73 14.20
CA GLY A 112 4.64 8.62 13.39
C GLY A 112 4.39 8.18 11.95
N PRO A 113 5.46 8.00 11.15
CA PRO A 113 5.39 7.64 9.73
C PRO A 113 4.64 6.34 9.44
N ILE A 114 4.77 5.30 10.28
CA ILE A 114 4.01 4.05 10.12
C ILE A 114 2.50 4.28 10.35
N HIS A 115 2.13 5.06 11.36
CA HIS A 115 0.74 5.44 11.61
C HIS A 115 0.16 6.23 10.44
N HIS A 116 0.96 7.15 9.88
CA HIS A 116 0.58 7.91 8.69
C HIS A 116 0.33 6.97 7.50
N LEU A 117 1.26 6.05 7.21
CA LEU A 117 1.10 5.09 6.13
C LEU A 117 -0.16 4.23 6.31
N ALA A 118 -0.41 3.72 7.51
CA ALA A 118 -1.63 2.96 7.83
C ALA A 118 -2.91 3.77 7.60
N HIS A 119 -2.88 5.07 7.93
CA HIS A 119 -3.99 5.99 7.68
C HIS A 119 -4.22 6.27 6.19
N LEU A 120 -3.17 6.37 5.37
CA LEU A 120 -3.34 6.50 3.92
C LEU A 120 -3.97 5.22 3.33
N MET A 121 -3.51 4.04 3.77
CA MET A 121 -4.08 2.77 3.35
C MET A 121 -5.54 2.62 3.78
N PHE A 122 -5.93 3.17 4.94
CA PHE A 122 -7.34 3.24 5.36
C PHE A 122 -8.21 3.92 4.31
N HIS A 123 -7.82 5.12 3.84
CA HIS A 123 -8.58 5.84 2.83
C HIS A 123 -8.63 5.10 1.48
N VAL A 124 -7.54 4.46 1.07
CA VAL A 124 -7.52 3.63 -0.14
C VAL A 124 -8.55 2.51 -0.06
N VAL A 125 -8.61 1.80 1.07
CA VAL A 125 -9.55 0.70 1.29
C VAL A 125 -10.98 1.23 1.36
N GLU A 126 -11.25 2.29 2.12
CA GLU A 126 -12.60 2.85 2.26
C GLU A 126 -13.18 3.31 0.91
N GLU A 127 -12.42 4.08 0.14
CA GLU A 127 -12.84 4.52 -1.20
C GLU A 127 -12.97 3.33 -2.17
N GLY A 128 -12.06 2.35 -2.05
CA GLY A 128 -12.01 1.15 -2.87
C GLY A 128 -13.14 0.14 -2.63
N LYS A 129 -13.85 0.19 -1.49
CA LYS A 129 -14.97 -0.74 -1.16
C LYS A 129 -16.10 -0.72 -2.20
N SER A 130 -16.37 0.45 -2.78
CA SER A 130 -17.45 0.63 -3.75
C SER A 130 -17.04 0.27 -5.18
N VAL A 131 -15.73 0.08 -5.41
CA VAL A 131 -15.13 -0.18 -6.71
C VAL A 131 -14.96 -1.69 -6.88
N LYS A 132 -15.55 -2.23 -7.94
CA LYS A 132 -15.27 -3.60 -8.35
C LYS A 132 -13.98 -3.63 -9.17
N PRO A 133 -13.10 -4.63 -9.01
CA PRO A 133 -11.94 -4.80 -9.88
C PRO A 133 -12.34 -5.03 -11.35
#